data_AF-A0A967ZA16-F1
#
_entry.id   AF-A0A967ZA16-F1
#
_cell.length_a   1.000
_cell.length_b   1.000
_cell.length_c   1.000
_cell.angle_alpha   90.00
_cell.angle_beta   90.00
_cell.angle_gamma   90.00
#
_symmetry.space_group_name_H-M   'P 1'
#
loop_
_entity.id
_entity.type
_entity.pdbx_description
1 polymer ?
#
loop_
_entity_poly.entity_id
_entity_poly.type
_entity_poly.pdbx_seq_one_letter_code
_entity_poly.pdbx_strand_id
1 'polypeptide(L)'
;MLEAAYDEERIERFLDEREKKADLLKAARAQLAAANSAADALRSQYEANERTLTQYESDLRERAGDLNDLFAIVRQTALSADGVMQRSLVSAEMEDRSGFLQALGKGQTPPSIEEIRRLWT
;
A
#
# COMPACT_ATOMS: atom_id res chain seq x y z
N MET A 1 -59.51 29.70 44.02
CA MET A 1 -59.15 30.27 42.70
C MET A 1 -57.63 30.34 42.49
N LEU A 2 -56.85 30.87 43.45
CA LEU A 2 -55.37 30.90 43.36
C LEU A 2 -54.71 29.51 43.28
N GLU A 3 -55.21 28.54 44.04
CA GLU A 3 -54.64 27.19 44.11
C GLU A 3 -54.81 26.41 42.78
N ALA A 4 -55.98 26.55 42.14
CA ALA A 4 -56.24 25.95 40.84
C ALA A 4 -55.33 26.51 39.73
N ALA A 5 -55.07 27.83 39.73
CA ALA A 5 -54.18 28.46 38.76
C ALA A 5 -52.70 28.03 38.95
N TYR A 6 -52.27 27.84 40.20
CA TYR A 6 -50.92 27.36 40.50
C TYR A 6 -50.70 25.89 40.07
N ASP A 7 -51.71 25.04 40.27
CA ASP A 7 -51.64 23.65 39.81
C ASP A 7 -51.65 23.54 38.28
N GLU A 8 -52.41 24.39 37.58
CA GLU A 8 -52.41 24.48 36.12
C GLU A 8 -51.02 24.86 35.59
N GLU A 9 -50.37 25.89 36.16
CA GLU A 9 -49.00 26.30 35.80
C GLU A 9 -47.97 25.18 36.05
N ARG A 10 -48.15 24.37 37.10
CA ARG A 10 -47.28 23.21 37.36
C ARG A 10 -47.47 22.11 36.34
N ILE A 11 -48.70 21.83 35.93
CA ILE A 11 -48.99 20.82 34.91
C ILE A 11 -48.43 21.25 33.56
N GLU A 12 -48.62 22.51 33.16
CA GLU A 12 -48.03 23.06 31.93
C GLU A 12 -46.50 22.94 31.94
N ARG A 13 -45.84 23.40 33.01
CA ARG A 13 -44.37 23.26 33.15
C ARG A 13 -43.91 21.81 33.07
N PHE A 14 -44.63 20.88 33.70
CA PHE A 14 -44.29 19.47 33.66
C PHE A 14 -44.41 18.89 32.24
N LEU A 15 -45.47 19.23 31.52
CA LEU A 15 -45.68 18.80 30.13
C LEU A 15 -44.60 19.36 29.21
N ASP A 16 -44.28 20.65 29.34
CA ASP A 16 -43.19 21.31 28.62
C ASP A 16 -41.84 20.65 28.87
N GLU A 17 -41.50 20.38 30.14
CA GLU A 17 -40.24 19.70 30.47
C GLU A 17 -40.18 18.27 29.92
N ARG A 18 -41.31 17.55 29.95
CA ARG A 18 -41.40 16.21 29.39
C ARG A 18 -41.17 16.23 27.87
N GLU A 19 -41.79 17.17 27.17
CA GLU A 19 -41.61 17.33 25.72
C GLU A 19 -40.17 17.71 25.37
N LYS A 20 -39.58 18.68 26.07
CA LYS A 20 -38.16 19.05 25.92
C LYS A 20 -37.23 17.85 26.11
N LYS A 21 -37.47 17.01 27.13
CA LYS A 21 -36.67 15.79 27.36
C LYS A 21 -36.87 14.75 26.26
N ALA A 22 -38.09 14.59 25.74
CA ALA A 22 -38.37 13.69 24.63
C ALA A 22 -37.64 14.13 23.35
N ASP A 23 -37.62 15.43 23.06
CA ASP A 23 -36.90 16.00 21.93
C ASP A 23 -35.39 15.84 22.06
N LEU A 24 -34.83 16.13 23.24
CA LEU A 24 -33.41 15.91 23.51
C LEU A 24 -33.03 14.43 23.34
N LEU A 25 -33.84 13.51 23.85
CA LEU A 25 -33.61 12.07 23.68
C LEU A 25 -33.68 11.65 22.21
N LYS A 26 -34.64 12.17 21.46
CA LYS A 26 -34.79 11.91 20.02
C LYS A 26 -33.57 12.43 19.26
N ALA A 27 -33.11 13.65 19.56
CA ALA A 27 -31.93 14.24 18.95
C ALA A 27 -30.66 13.43 19.27
N ALA A 28 -30.46 13.05 20.54
CA ALA A 28 -29.31 12.24 20.95
C ALA A 28 -29.29 10.86 20.26
N ARG A 29 -30.45 10.21 20.13
CA ARG A 29 -30.57 8.94 19.40
C ARG A 29 -30.25 9.10 17.92
N ALA A 30 -30.71 10.18 17.28
CA ALA A 30 -30.39 10.47 15.88
C ALA A 30 -28.88 10.71 15.68
N GLN A 31 -28.25 11.47 16.58
CA GLN A 31 -26.80 11.70 16.55
C GLN A 31 -26.01 10.40 16.75
N LEU A 32 -26.41 9.56 17.71
CA LEU A 32 -25.79 8.26 17.93
C LEU A 32 -25.91 7.36 16.69
N ALA A 33 -27.08 7.31 16.06
CA ALA A 33 -27.28 6.52 14.86
C ALA A 33 -26.41 7.01 13.70
N ALA A 34 -26.30 8.33 13.51
CA ALA A 34 -25.44 8.92 12.49
C ALA A 34 -23.95 8.63 12.76
N ALA A 35 -23.50 8.78 14.01
CA ALA A 35 -22.13 8.48 14.40
C ALA A 35 -21.76 7.00 14.20
N ASN A 36 -22.66 6.08 14.57
CA ASN A 36 -22.47 4.64 14.35
C ASN A 36 -22.40 4.32 12.85
N SER A 37 -23.29 4.87 12.04
CA SER A 37 -23.25 4.67 10.58
C SER A 37 -21.96 5.18 9.96
N ALA A 38 -21.45 6.32 10.41
CA ALA A 38 -20.17 6.86 9.96
C ALA A 38 -19.00 5.97 10.40
N ALA A 39 -19.03 5.46 11.65
CA ALA A 39 -18.01 4.55 12.17
C ALA A 39 -17.98 3.23 11.38
N ASP A 40 -19.14 2.66 11.04
CA ASP A 40 -19.24 1.44 10.24
C ASP A 40 -18.68 1.66 8.83
N ALA A 41 -19.00 2.80 8.20
CA ALA A 41 -18.45 3.15 6.89
C ALA A 41 -16.93 3.32 6.92
N LEU A 42 -16.40 4.04 7.91
CA LEU A 42 -14.95 4.23 8.10
C LEU A 42 -14.25 2.90 8.38
N ARG A 43 -14.84 2.03 9.19
CA ARG A 43 -14.31 0.69 9.46
C ARG A 43 -14.24 -0.14 8.19
N SER A 44 -15.31 -0.15 7.39
CA SER A 44 -15.33 -0.87 6.12
C SER A 44 -14.25 -0.37 5.16
N GLN A 45 -14.10 0.96 5.06
CA GLN A 45 -13.04 1.57 4.25
C GLN A 45 -11.64 1.22 4.76
N TYR A 46 -11.41 1.26 6.08
CA TYR A 46 -10.15 0.87 6.69
C TYR A 46 -9.80 -0.59 6.37
N GLU A 47 -10.74 -1.51 6.57
CA GLU A 47 -10.53 -2.94 6.26
C GLU A 47 -10.28 -3.18 4.77
N ALA A 48 -10.91 -2.42 3.88
CA ALA A 48 -10.62 -2.49 2.43
C ALA A 48 -9.19 -2.01 2.13
N ASN A 49 -8.79 -0.88 2.70
CA ASN A 49 -7.45 -0.32 2.52
C ASN A 49 -6.36 -1.26 3.04
N GLU A 50 -6.56 -1.88 4.21
CA GLU A 50 -5.61 -2.84 4.78
C GLU A 50 -5.40 -4.06 3.86
N ARG A 51 -6.47 -4.56 3.24
CA ARG A 51 -6.36 -5.67 2.27
C ARG A 51 -5.56 -5.25 1.03
N THR A 52 -5.84 -4.06 0.51
CA THR A 52 -5.11 -3.51 -0.65
C THR A 52 -3.64 -3.26 -0.32
N LEU A 53 -3.35 -2.69 0.85
CA LEU A 53 -1.98 -2.44 1.30
C LEU A 53 -1.20 -3.75 1.43
N THR A 54 -1.79 -4.75 2.08
CA THR A 54 -1.20 -6.09 2.20
C THR A 54 -0.89 -6.70 0.84
N GLN A 55 -1.80 -6.56 -0.13
CA GLN A 55 -1.57 -7.04 -1.51
C GLN A 55 -0.38 -6.32 -2.15
N TYR A 56 -0.34 -4.98 -2.08
CA TYR A 56 0.75 -4.21 -2.69
C TYR A 56 2.10 -4.47 -2.05
N GLU A 57 2.16 -4.68 -0.73
CA GLU A 57 3.39 -5.07 -0.05
C GLU A 57 3.86 -6.46 -0.49
N SER A 58 2.93 -7.41 -0.70
CA SER A 58 3.25 -8.72 -1.26
C SER A 58 3.78 -8.61 -2.68
N ASP A 59 3.08 -7.90 -3.56
CA ASP A 59 3.49 -7.69 -4.96
C ASP A 59 4.85 -7.01 -5.04
N LEU A 60 5.09 -6.00 -4.21
CA LEU A 60 6.37 -5.30 -4.17
C LEU A 60 7.50 -6.24 -3.75
N ARG A 61 7.28 -7.08 -2.73
CA ARG A 61 8.27 -8.05 -2.24
C ARG A 61 8.58 -9.10 -3.31
N GLU A 62 7.56 -9.63 -3.97
CA GLU A 62 7.70 -10.60 -5.07
C GLU A 62 8.51 -9.99 -6.21
N ARG A 63 8.09 -8.82 -6.72
CA ARG A 63 8.77 -8.15 -7.83
C ARG A 63 10.21 -7.74 -7.50
N ALA A 64 10.48 -7.36 -6.25
CA ALA A 64 11.84 -7.07 -5.81
C ALA A 64 12.69 -8.34 -5.73
N GLY A 65 12.11 -9.47 -5.33
CA GLY A 65 12.72 -10.79 -5.39
C GLY A 65 13.06 -11.19 -6.82
N ASP A 66 12.07 -11.14 -7.71
CA ASP A 66 12.25 -11.44 -9.14
C ASP A 66 13.35 -10.58 -9.76
N LEU A 67 13.41 -9.30 -9.42
CA LEU A 67 14.45 -8.40 -9.92
C LEU A 67 15.85 -8.80 -9.43
N ASN A 68 15.98 -9.22 -8.16
CA ASN A 68 17.24 -9.72 -7.63
C ASN A 68 17.68 -11.01 -8.32
N ASP A 69 16.74 -11.92 -8.59
CA ASP A 69 17.01 -13.18 -9.29
C ASP A 69 17.45 -12.92 -10.73
N LEU A 70 16.78 -12.01 -11.44
CA LEU A 70 17.17 -11.58 -12.78
C LEU A 70 18.61 -11.01 -12.80
N PHE A 71 18.98 -10.19 -11.81
CA PHE A 71 20.34 -9.67 -11.70
C PHE A 71 21.37 -10.75 -11.40
N ALA A 72 21.03 -11.75 -10.58
CA ALA A 72 21.89 -12.89 -10.36
C ALA A 72 22.14 -13.68 -11.66
N ILE A 73 21.08 -13.91 -12.45
CA ILE A 73 21.17 -14.60 -13.75
C ILE A 73 22.06 -13.81 -14.71
N VAL A 74 21.81 -12.50 -14.88
CA VAL A 74 22.62 -11.64 -15.77
C VAL A 74 24.10 -11.68 -15.40
N ARG A 75 24.43 -11.58 -14.10
CA ARG A 75 25.83 -11.68 -13.63
C ARG A 75 26.44 -13.04 -13.93
N GLN A 76 25.72 -14.12 -13.65
CA GLN A 76 26.21 -15.48 -13.90
C GLN A 76 26.44 -15.73 -15.38
N THR A 77 25.53 -15.27 -16.24
CA THR A 77 25.67 -15.38 -17.70
C THR A 77 26.86 -14.56 -18.18
N ALA A 78 27.05 -13.33 -17.69
CA ALA A 78 28.18 -12.49 -18.05
C ALA A 78 29.53 -13.13 -17.66
N LEU A 79 29.66 -13.65 -16.42
CA LEU A 79 30.86 -14.36 -15.97
C LEU A 79 31.13 -15.64 -16.78
N SER A 80 30.09 -16.38 -17.12
CA SER A 80 30.22 -17.60 -17.94
C SER A 80 30.69 -17.27 -19.36
N ALA A 81 30.11 -16.23 -19.96
CA ALA A 81 30.51 -15.74 -21.29
C ALA A 81 31.95 -15.23 -21.30
N ASP A 82 32.37 -14.49 -20.27
CA ASP A 82 33.77 -14.04 -20.14
C ASP A 82 34.74 -15.23 -20.06
N GLY A 83 34.40 -16.25 -19.25
CA GLY A 83 35.20 -17.46 -19.15
C GLY A 83 35.36 -18.20 -20.48
N VAL A 84 34.33 -18.23 -21.33
CA VAL A 84 34.41 -18.80 -22.68
C VAL A 84 35.30 -17.93 -23.58
N MET A 85 35.14 -16.61 -23.54
CA MET A 85 35.93 -15.67 -24.35
C MET A 85 37.42 -15.76 -24.03
N GLN A 86 37.80 -15.81 -22.75
CA GLN A 86 39.21 -15.94 -22.35
C GLN A 86 39.89 -17.22 -22.85
N ARG A 87 39.12 -18.27 -23.16
CA ARG A 87 39.64 -19.55 -23.71
C ARG A 87 39.57 -19.62 -25.24
N SER A 88 38.97 -18.63 -25.90
CA SER A 88 38.79 -18.61 -27.34
C SER A 88 39.99 -17.98 -28.05
N LEU A 89 40.50 -18.65 -29.09
CA LEU A 89 41.57 -18.11 -29.96
C LEU A 89 41.12 -16.91 -30.80
N VAL A 90 39.80 -16.73 -30.99
CA VAL A 90 39.20 -15.62 -31.78
C VAL A 90 38.93 -14.39 -30.91
N SER A 91 39.15 -14.47 -29.60
CA SER A 91 38.91 -13.34 -28.68
C SER A 91 39.74 -12.09 -29.01
N ALA A 92 40.88 -12.24 -29.69
CA ALA A 92 41.70 -11.14 -30.18
C ALA A 92 40.99 -10.25 -31.23
N GLU A 93 39.92 -10.72 -31.88
CA GLU A 93 39.16 -9.93 -32.85
C GLU A 93 38.05 -9.07 -32.22
N MET A 94 37.73 -9.29 -30.94
CA MET A 94 36.70 -8.55 -30.21
C MET A 94 37.30 -7.86 -28.98
N GLU A 95 38.13 -6.84 -29.23
CA GLU A 95 38.68 -5.98 -28.18
C GLU A 95 37.53 -5.36 -27.35
N ASP A 96 37.74 -5.24 -26.04
CA ASP A 96 36.82 -4.67 -25.04
C ASP A 96 35.60 -5.52 -24.57
N ARG A 97 35.27 -6.65 -25.22
CA ARG A 97 34.10 -7.46 -24.79
C ARG A 97 34.31 -8.17 -23.46
N SER A 98 35.54 -8.64 -23.18
CA SER A 98 35.87 -9.27 -21.89
C SER A 98 35.78 -8.27 -20.72
N GLY A 99 36.24 -7.03 -20.91
CA GLY A 99 36.14 -5.97 -19.91
C GLY A 99 34.68 -5.66 -19.55
N PHE A 100 33.82 -5.51 -20.55
CA PHE A 100 32.38 -5.35 -20.36
C PHE A 100 31.74 -6.51 -19.57
N LEU A 101 32.02 -7.76 -19.96
CA LEU A 101 31.44 -8.93 -19.31
C LEU A 101 31.91 -9.08 -17.85
N GLN A 102 33.17 -8.76 -17.56
CA GLN A 102 33.68 -8.73 -16.18
C GLN A 102 33.03 -7.62 -15.35
N ALA A 103 32.86 -6.42 -15.92
CA ALA A 103 32.20 -5.31 -15.24
C ALA A 103 30.74 -5.67 -14.92
N LEU A 104 30.02 -6.24 -15.88
CA LEU A 104 28.64 -6.68 -15.73
C LEU A 104 28.51 -7.81 -14.69
N GLY A 105 29.44 -8.77 -14.70
CA GLY A 105 29.43 -9.92 -13.79
C GLY A 105 29.82 -9.60 -12.33
N LYS A 106 30.74 -8.65 -12.13
CA LYS A 106 31.26 -8.25 -10.81
C LYS A 106 30.57 -7.00 -10.24
N GLY A 107 29.74 -6.34 -11.02
CA GLY A 107 28.99 -5.15 -10.61
C GLY A 107 28.08 -5.42 -9.41
N GLN A 108 28.06 -4.48 -8.47
CA GLN A 108 27.14 -4.51 -7.32
C GLN A 108 25.82 -3.78 -7.60
N THR A 109 25.78 -2.96 -8.64
CA THR A 109 24.58 -2.23 -9.05
C THR A 109 23.76 -3.03 -10.06
N PRO A 110 22.43 -2.90 -10.03
CA PRO A 110 21.54 -3.30 -11.12
C PRO A 110 22.05 -2.88 -12.50
N PRO A 111 22.20 -3.80 -13.47
CA PRO A 111 22.49 -3.42 -14.85
C PRO A 111 21.29 -2.74 -15.50
N SER A 112 21.59 -1.78 -16.37
CA SER A 112 20.61 -1.14 -17.25
C SER A 112 20.08 -2.11 -18.30
N ILE A 113 18.92 -1.78 -18.88
CA ILE A 113 18.31 -2.56 -19.97
C ILE A 113 19.26 -2.65 -21.17
N GLU A 114 19.97 -1.58 -21.49
CA GLU A 114 20.98 -1.54 -22.55
C GLU A 114 22.14 -2.51 -22.29
N GLU A 115 22.66 -2.59 -21.06
CA GLU A 115 23.71 -3.54 -20.69
C GLU A 115 23.21 -4.99 -20.76
N ILE A 116 21.98 -5.22 -20.31
CA ILE A 116 21.29 -6.51 -20.47
C ILE A 116 21.26 -6.84 -21.97
N ARG A 117 20.71 -5.99 -22.84
CA ARG A 117 20.64 -6.26 -24.29
C ARG A 117 22.01 -6.54 -24.91
N ARG A 118 23.05 -5.76 -24.53
CA ARG A 118 24.43 -5.93 -25.02
C ARG A 118 25.04 -7.28 -24.62
N LEU A 119 24.56 -7.93 -23.57
CA LEU A 119 25.01 -9.29 -23.22
C LEU A 119 24.65 -10.32 -24.30
N TRP A 120 23.47 -10.19 -24.95
CA TRP A 120 22.96 -11.13 -25.96
C TRP A 120 23.27 -10.73 -27.42
N THR A 121 23.92 -9.59 -27.65
CA THR A 121 24.32 -9.10 -28.99
C THR A 121 25.82 -8.87 -29.05
#